data_AF-K0SUN2-F1
#
_entry.id   AF-K0SUN2-F1
#
_cell.length_a   1.000
_cell.length_b   1.000
_cell.length_c   1.000
_cell.angle_alpha   90.00
_cell.angle_beta   90.00
_cell.angle_gamma   90.00
#
_symmetry.space_group_name_H-M   'P 1'
#
loop_
_entity.id
_entity.type
_entity.pdbx_description
1 polymer ?
#
loop_
_entity_poly.entity_id
_entity_poly.type
_entity_poly.pdbx_seq_one_letter_code
_entity_poly.pdbx_strand_id
1 'polypeptide(L)'
;MECYHGAAKRQRVSTVEPSALTRLANIDVLGHLATFLEAGELCQVRATCKALGSSDESAFDGLSMAEEAARRIFESASDDEKAMLPRHNGEGWIELYHHLLMLRARLTFDQLLGRFVEYQEGDKAAVQGSSDFGTSSAICGNHVMRTGKHWATFIFGREVSGCRSVGVIRPLPGWDQRRLEQFHPANPIFWEDLRRERTSRWEGDVHFCQLYHTGICWYSNWEGTDRRSDWEGVNNYDKRIGTLGMLHDLNSGRLSVYQKRTKSGHSEGLAGWRVLLQEKQQQEKQQQAVPARGRGLKGKNLVAMRARKAAAGGRGDKQARKEDGSGNQGELIVYV
;
A
#
# COMPACT_ATOMS: atom_id res chain seq x y z
N MET A 1 -9.80 10.43 -63.55
CA MET A 1 -9.20 10.98 -62.31
C MET A 1 -8.59 9.82 -61.56
N GLU A 2 -7.29 9.62 -61.75
CA GLU A 2 -6.51 8.62 -61.02
C GLU A 2 -5.98 9.29 -59.74
N CYS A 3 -6.24 8.69 -58.59
CA CYS A 3 -5.68 9.12 -57.31
C CYS A 3 -4.54 8.17 -56.92
N TYR A 4 -3.31 8.65 -57.13
CA TYR A 4 -2.09 8.12 -56.55
C TYR A 4 -2.10 8.35 -55.02
N HIS A 5 -2.00 7.29 -54.24
CA HIS A 5 -1.54 7.38 -52.85
C HIS A 5 -0.27 6.56 -52.69
N GLY A 6 0.85 7.28 -52.51
CA GLY A 6 2.19 6.73 -52.37
C GLY A 6 2.34 5.93 -51.09
N ALA A 7 2.74 4.67 -51.23
CA ALA A 7 3.27 3.87 -50.12
C ALA A 7 4.64 4.42 -49.74
N ALA A 8 4.72 5.12 -48.60
CA ALA A 8 5.99 5.49 -47.99
C ALA A 8 6.75 4.20 -47.62
N LYS A 9 7.79 3.88 -48.39
CA LYS A 9 8.74 2.80 -48.07
C LYS A 9 9.36 3.08 -46.71
N ARG A 10 9.12 2.21 -45.72
CA ARG A 10 9.96 2.14 -44.52
C ARG A 10 11.41 1.95 -44.95
N GLN A 11 12.21 2.97 -44.73
CA GLN A 11 13.65 2.90 -44.92
C GLN A 11 14.20 1.98 -43.82
N ARG A 12 14.70 0.80 -44.22
CA ARG A 12 15.38 -0.11 -43.31
C ARG A 12 16.65 0.60 -42.84
N VAL A 13 16.67 1.01 -41.58
CA VAL A 13 17.85 1.56 -40.92
C VAL A 13 19.01 0.60 -41.15
N SER A 14 20.15 1.15 -41.53
CA SER A 14 21.38 0.44 -41.85
C SER A 14 21.64 -0.67 -40.84
N THR A 15 21.94 -1.86 -41.36
CA THR A 15 22.40 -3.03 -40.61
C THR A 15 23.49 -2.58 -39.62
N VAL A 16 23.18 -2.64 -38.32
CA VAL A 16 24.20 -2.47 -37.29
C VAL A 16 25.24 -3.54 -37.53
N GLU A 17 26.52 -3.15 -37.65
CA GLU A 17 27.64 -4.07 -37.80
C GLU A 17 27.50 -5.21 -36.78
N PRO A 18 27.48 -6.49 -37.20
CA PRO A 18 27.34 -7.62 -36.29
C PRO A 18 28.33 -7.54 -35.12
N SER A 19 29.54 -7.04 -35.39
CA SER A 19 30.59 -6.85 -34.38
C SER A 19 30.26 -5.83 -33.27
N ALA A 20 29.41 -4.84 -33.52
CA ALA A 20 28.96 -3.88 -32.51
C ALA A 20 27.83 -4.46 -31.66
N LEU A 21 26.92 -5.20 -32.28
CA LEU A 21 25.87 -5.96 -31.58
C LEU A 21 26.46 -7.08 -30.71
N THR A 22 27.48 -7.80 -31.18
CA THR A 22 28.19 -8.81 -30.39
C THR A 22 28.95 -8.18 -29.22
N ARG A 23 29.49 -6.96 -29.37
CA ARG A 23 30.14 -6.22 -28.28
C ARG A 23 29.15 -5.70 -27.22
N LEU A 24 27.96 -5.28 -27.64
CA LEU A 24 26.86 -4.90 -26.74
C LEU A 24 26.18 -6.11 -26.09
N ALA A 25 26.20 -7.27 -26.75
CA ALA A 25 25.82 -8.56 -26.20
C ALA A 25 26.85 -9.14 -25.22
N ASN A 26 27.72 -8.29 -24.65
CA ASN A 26 28.55 -8.63 -23.51
C ASN A 26 27.79 -8.25 -22.23
N ILE A 27 27.58 -9.25 -21.38
CA ILE A 27 26.85 -9.08 -20.12
C ILE A 27 27.47 -8.03 -19.18
N ASP A 28 28.78 -7.82 -19.21
CA ASP A 28 29.45 -6.84 -18.35
C ASP A 28 29.21 -5.41 -18.84
N VAL A 29 29.14 -5.23 -20.17
CA VAL A 29 28.78 -3.95 -20.80
C VAL A 29 27.30 -3.65 -20.56
N LEU A 30 26.42 -4.64 -20.75
CA LEU A 30 25.00 -4.48 -20.47
C LEU A 30 24.75 -4.22 -18.98
N GLY A 31 25.48 -4.88 -18.09
CA GLY A 31 25.41 -4.65 -16.64
C GLY A 31 25.72 -3.20 -16.28
N HIS A 32 26.78 -2.62 -16.87
CA HIS A 32 27.08 -1.19 -16.69
C HIS A 32 25.99 -0.30 -17.27
N LEU A 33 25.53 -0.56 -18.50
CA LEU A 33 24.48 0.24 -19.12
C LEU A 33 23.17 0.18 -18.32
N ALA A 34 22.81 -1.00 -17.81
CA ALA A 34 21.62 -1.22 -17.02
C ALA A 34 21.62 -0.40 -15.71
N THR A 35 22.77 -0.01 -15.16
CA THR A 35 22.81 0.92 -14.01
C THR A 35 22.28 2.32 -14.32
N PHE A 36 22.22 2.69 -15.60
CA PHE A 36 21.69 3.98 -16.07
C PHE A 36 20.25 3.88 -16.58
N LEU A 37 19.68 2.68 -16.65
CA LEU A 37 18.34 2.45 -17.20
C LEU A 37 17.33 2.23 -16.09
N GLU A 38 16.14 2.80 -16.24
CA GLU A 38 15.00 2.40 -15.42
C GLU A 38 14.53 0.98 -15.80
N ALA A 39 13.84 0.31 -14.89
CA ALA A 39 13.33 -1.04 -15.14
C ALA A 39 12.38 -1.11 -16.35
N GLY A 40 11.60 -0.05 -16.60
CA GLY A 40 10.75 0.05 -17.79
C GLY A 40 11.55 0.09 -19.09
N GLU A 41 12.67 0.81 -19.11
CA GLU A 41 13.58 0.87 -20.25
C GLU A 41 14.29 -0.46 -20.45
N LEU A 42 14.70 -1.14 -19.37
CA LEU A 42 15.27 -2.48 -19.45
C LEU A 42 14.26 -3.52 -20.00
N CYS A 43 12.98 -3.40 -19.62
CA CYS A 43 11.89 -4.16 -20.22
C CYS A 43 11.74 -3.86 -21.72
N GLN A 44 11.85 -2.60 -22.14
CA GLN A 44 11.80 -2.23 -23.56
C GLN A 44 13.01 -2.77 -24.33
N VAL A 45 14.21 -2.72 -23.75
CA VAL A 45 15.43 -3.30 -24.33
C VAL A 45 15.25 -4.81 -24.52
N ARG A 46 14.74 -5.51 -23.50
CA ARG A 46 14.41 -6.94 -23.58
C ARG A 46 13.38 -7.22 -24.69
N ALA A 47 12.34 -6.40 -24.82
CA ALA A 47 11.28 -6.61 -25.79
C ALA A 47 11.69 -6.30 -27.24
N THR A 48 12.56 -5.31 -27.44
CA THR A 48 12.91 -4.79 -28.77
C THR A 48 14.20 -5.38 -29.34
N CYS A 49 15.12 -5.83 -28.48
CA CYS A 49 16.40 -6.41 -28.91
C CYS A 49 16.41 -7.93 -28.69
N LYS A 50 16.23 -8.70 -29.77
CA LYS A 50 16.19 -10.16 -29.72
C LYS A 50 17.42 -10.76 -29.03
N ALA A 51 18.62 -10.24 -29.30
CA ALA A 51 19.86 -10.76 -28.70
C ALA A 51 19.91 -10.59 -27.17
N LEU A 52 19.28 -9.54 -26.63
CA LEU A 52 19.27 -9.24 -25.19
C LEU A 52 18.06 -9.86 -24.48
N GLY A 53 16.97 -10.09 -25.23
CA GLY A 53 15.70 -10.60 -24.72
C GLY A 53 15.46 -12.09 -24.89
N SER A 54 16.17 -12.76 -25.81
CA SER A 54 16.10 -14.22 -25.93
C SER A 54 16.78 -14.86 -24.73
N SER A 55 16.06 -15.77 -24.07
CA SER A 55 16.68 -16.74 -23.17
C SER A 55 17.41 -17.79 -24.01
N ASP A 56 18.63 -18.12 -23.60
CA ASP A 56 19.36 -19.28 -24.06
C ASP A 56 19.42 -20.25 -22.89
N GLU A 57 18.79 -21.42 -23.02
CA GLU A 57 18.74 -22.45 -21.97
C GLU A 57 20.14 -22.88 -21.48
N SER A 58 21.17 -22.69 -22.30
CA SER A 58 22.55 -23.02 -21.95
C SER A 58 23.31 -21.89 -21.25
N ALA A 59 22.76 -20.66 -21.23
CA ALA A 59 23.41 -19.48 -20.65
C ALA A 59 22.58 -18.90 -19.50
N PHE A 60 23.26 -18.45 -18.43
CA PHE A 60 22.65 -17.70 -17.32
C PHE A 60 21.42 -18.36 -16.68
N ASP A 61 21.45 -19.68 -16.49
CA ASP A 61 20.36 -20.47 -15.91
C ASP A 61 18.99 -20.26 -16.62
N GLY A 62 19.02 -20.07 -17.95
CA GLY A 62 17.82 -19.83 -18.76
C GLY A 62 17.27 -18.41 -18.64
N LEU A 63 18.06 -17.45 -18.13
CA LEU A 63 17.70 -16.03 -18.14
C LEU A 63 18.05 -15.36 -19.46
N SER A 64 17.22 -14.40 -19.87
CA SER A 64 17.64 -13.44 -20.90
C SER A 64 18.75 -12.54 -20.35
N MET A 65 19.58 -11.99 -21.24
CA MET A 65 20.71 -11.12 -20.84
C MET A 65 20.25 -9.91 -20.01
N ALA A 66 19.08 -9.33 -20.33
CA ALA A 66 18.50 -8.23 -19.56
C ALA A 66 18.10 -8.65 -18.13
N GLU A 67 17.57 -9.87 -17.96
CA GLU A 67 17.22 -10.42 -16.65
C GLU A 67 18.48 -10.74 -15.83
N GLU A 68 19.51 -11.30 -16.47
CA GLU A 68 20.81 -11.54 -15.83
C GLU A 68 21.48 -10.24 -15.40
N ALA A 69 21.43 -9.18 -16.21
CA ALA A 69 21.97 -7.88 -15.85
C ALA A 69 21.24 -7.31 -14.62
N ALA A 70 19.91 -7.37 -14.60
CA ALA A 70 19.10 -6.98 -13.44
C ALA A 70 19.44 -7.80 -12.19
N ARG A 71 19.63 -9.12 -12.33
CA ARG A 71 20.05 -10.02 -11.25
C ARG A 71 21.36 -9.57 -10.63
N ARG A 72 22.40 -9.34 -11.45
CA ARG A 72 23.72 -8.92 -10.97
C ARG A 72 23.67 -7.59 -10.20
N ILE A 73 22.89 -6.63 -10.70
CA ILE A 73 22.71 -5.35 -10.01
C ILE A 73 22.03 -5.57 -8.66
N PHE A 74 20.96 -6.38 -8.62
CA PHE A 74 20.27 -6.70 -7.37
C PHE A 74 21.18 -7.43 -6.38
N GLU A 75 21.96 -8.40 -6.84
CA GLU A 75 22.89 -9.17 -5.99
C GLU A 75 24.02 -8.29 -5.41
N SER A 76 24.41 -7.25 -6.13
CA SER A 76 25.39 -6.25 -5.65
C SER A 76 24.83 -5.30 -4.58
N ALA A 77 23.51 -5.29 -4.35
CA ALA A 77 22.89 -4.51 -3.29
C ALA A 77 23.32 -5.01 -1.90
N SER A 78 23.19 -4.12 -0.91
CA SER A 78 23.50 -4.46 0.49
C SER A 78 22.59 -5.57 1.01
N ASP A 79 23.07 -6.31 2.01
CA ASP A 79 22.28 -7.38 2.63
C ASP A 79 20.99 -6.84 3.28
N ASP A 80 21.03 -5.63 3.83
CA ASP A 80 19.85 -4.96 4.39
C ASP A 80 18.80 -4.65 3.31
N GLU A 81 19.21 -4.13 2.14
CA GLU A 81 18.30 -3.86 1.02
C GLU A 81 17.67 -5.16 0.48
N LYS A 82 18.48 -6.20 0.31
CA LYS A 82 18.01 -7.52 -0.14
C LYS A 82 17.05 -8.13 0.88
N ALA A 83 17.31 -7.95 2.18
CA ALA A 83 16.43 -8.42 3.25
C ALA A 83 15.06 -7.72 3.23
N MET A 84 14.98 -6.47 2.74
CA MET A 84 13.73 -5.71 2.59
C MET A 84 12.95 -6.06 1.32
N LEU A 85 13.57 -6.74 0.38
CA LEU A 85 13.02 -7.10 -0.94
C LEU A 85 13.10 -8.61 -1.20
N PRO A 86 12.37 -9.43 -0.42
CA PRO A 86 12.27 -10.85 -0.70
C PRO A 86 11.65 -11.03 -2.09
N ARG A 87 12.28 -11.90 -2.89
CA ARG A 87 11.77 -12.27 -4.20
C ARG A 87 10.58 -13.21 -4.05
N HIS A 88 9.47 -12.89 -4.69
CA HIS A 88 8.29 -13.76 -4.70
C HIS A 88 8.37 -14.80 -5.82
N ASN A 89 7.64 -15.91 -5.67
CA ASN A 89 7.54 -16.90 -6.74
C ASN A 89 6.91 -16.29 -8.00
N GLY A 90 7.52 -16.57 -9.16
CA GLY A 90 7.09 -16.07 -10.47
C GLY A 90 7.52 -14.62 -10.78
N GLU A 91 8.24 -13.97 -9.88
CA GLU A 91 8.80 -12.63 -10.09
C GLU A 91 10.09 -12.67 -10.91
N GLY A 92 10.21 -11.76 -11.88
CA GLY A 92 11.42 -11.55 -12.69
C GLY A 92 12.49 -10.73 -11.95
N TRP A 93 13.73 -10.80 -12.42
CA TRP A 93 14.82 -10.00 -11.86
C TRP A 93 14.68 -8.52 -12.20
N ILE A 94 14.10 -8.19 -13.36
CA ILE A 94 13.81 -6.79 -13.73
C ILE A 94 12.76 -6.17 -12.78
N GLU A 95 11.73 -6.92 -12.38
CA GLU A 95 10.74 -6.47 -11.38
C GLU A 95 11.41 -6.23 -10.03
N LEU A 96 12.26 -7.15 -9.59
CA LEU A 96 12.97 -7.01 -8.31
C LEU A 96 13.97 -5.83 -8.33
N TYR A 97 14.66 -5.64 -9.46
CA TYR A 97 15.51 -4.47 -9.70
C TYR A 97 14.71 -3.17 -9.66
N HIS A 98 13.50 -3.13 -10.23
CA HIS A 98 12.61 -1.98 -10.11
C HIS A 98 12.33 -1.64 -8.65
N HIS A 99 11.98 -2.62 -7.83
CA HIS A 99 11.71 -2.40 -6.41
C HIS A 99 12.94 -1.94 -5.63
N LEU A 100 14.15 -2.39 -6.01
CA LEU A 100 15.39 -1.88 -5.44
C LEU A 100 15.61 -0.40 -5.79
N LEU A 101 15.34 0.01 -7.03
CA LEU A 101 15.40 1.41 -7.41
C LEU A 101 14.40 2.25 -6.61
N MET A 102 13.17 1.75 -6.44
CA MET A 102 12.15 2.46 -5.65
C MET A 102 12.50 2.51 -4.16
N LEU A 103 13.08 1.46 -3.60
CA LEU A 103 13.58 1.47 -2.21
C LEU A 103 14.65 2.55 -1.97
N ARG A 104 15.49 2.81 -2.98
CA ARG A 104 16.55 3.84 -2.94
C ARG A 104 16.05 5.25 -3.30
N ALA A 105 14.90 5.34 -3.97
CA ALA A 105 14.34 6.60 -4.40
C ALA A 105 13.76 7.40 -3.23
N ARG A 106 13.60 8.71 -3.45
CA ARG A 106 12.84 9.55 -2.52
C ARG A 106 11.36 9.16 -2.61
N LEU A 107 10.73 8.98 -1.45
CA LEU A 107 9.28 8.79 -1.35
C LEU A 107 8.55 9.95 -2.04
N THR A 108 7.71 9.60 -3.00
CA THR A 108 6.90 10.53 -3.79
C THR A 108 5.52 9.93 -4.01
N PHE A 109 4.50 10.79 -4.12
CA PHE A 109 3.17 10.36 -4.51
C PHE A 109 3.14 10.26 -6.03
N ASP A 110 3.20 9.05 -6.57
CA ASP A 110 3.15 8.81 -8.02
C ASP A 110 1.71 8.68 -8.54
N GLN A 111 0.73 8.48 -7.66
CA GLN A 111 -0.67 8.39 -8.03
C GLN A 111 -1.50 9.44 -7.30
N LEU A 112 -2.16 10.31 -8.09
CA LEU A 112 -3.18 11.23 -7.61
C LEU A 112 -4.56 10.73 -8.05
N LEU A 113 -5.42 10.40 -7.09
CA LEU A 113 -6.74 9.84 -7.31
C LEU A 113 -7.80 10.85 -6.89
N GLY A 114 -8.62 11.30 -7.84
CA GLY A 114 -9.58 12.39 -7.66
C GLY A 114 -9.09 13.71 -8.26
N ARG A 115 -10.01 14.66 -8.48
CA ARG A 115 -9.72 15.97 -9.09
C ARG A 115 -9.32 17.05 -8.10
N PHE A 116 -9.43 16.78 -6.81
CA PHE A 116 -9.29 17.78 -5.74
C PHE A 116 -7.94 17.68 -5.01
N VAL A 117 -6.93 17.07 -5.65
CA VAL A 117 -5.56 16.97 -5.15
C VAL A 117 -4.57 17.35 -6.25
N GLU A 118 -3.52 18.06 -5.87
CA GLU A 118 -2.41 18.43 -6.75
C GLU A 118 -1.08 18.44 -5.99
N TYR A 119 0.03 18.48 -6.73
CA TYR A 119 1.36 18.62 -6.13
C TYR A 119 1.60 20.05 -5.68
N GLN A 120 2.11 20.22 -4.46
CA GLN A 120 2.47 21.52 -3.93
C GLN A 120 3.72 22.03 -4.65
N GLU A 121 3.59 23.14 -5.39
CA GLU A 121 4.69 23.78 -6.14
C GLU A 121 5.46 22.83 -7.08
N GLY A 122 4.79 21.74 -7.51
CA GLY A 122 5.40 20.70 -8.35
C GLY A 122 6.30 19.70 -7.60
N ASP A 123 6.46 19.77 -6.27
CA ASP A 123 7.15 18.74 -5.50
C ASP A 123 6.26 17.50 -5.36
N LYS A 124 6.66 16.37 -5.96
CA LYS A 124 5.92 15.11 -5.89
C LYS A 124 5.88 14.48 -4.49
N ALA A 125 6.70 14.95 -3.56
CA ALA A 125 6.65 14.53 -2.15
C ALA A 125 5.69 15.37 -1.30
N ALA A 126 5.07 16.40 -1.87
CA ALA A 126 4.15 17.29 -1.18
C ALA A 126 2.86 17.45 -2.01
N VAL A 127 1.72 17.28 -1.35
CA VAL A 127 0.41 17.41 -1.99
C VAL A 127 -0.47 18.38 -1.22
N GLN A 128 -1.34 19.05 -1.94
CA GLN A 128 -2.33 19.97 -1.39
C GLN A 128 -3.70 19.71 -2.01
N GLY A 129 -4.74 20.09 -1.29
CA GLY A 129 -6.09 20.11 -1.85
C GLY A 129 -6.22 21.30 -2.80
N SER A 130 -6.82 21.08 -3.97
CA SER A 130 -7.10 22.16 -4.94
C SER A 130 -8.48 22.77 -4.76
N SER A 131 -9.31 22.21 -3.87
CA SER A 131 -10.66 22.68 -3.56
C SER A 131 -11.08 22.28 -2.14
N ASP A 132 -11.97 23.08 -1.54
CA ASP A 132 -12.64 22.73 -0.29
C ASP A 132 -13.78 21.69 -0.48
N PHE A 133 -13.94 21.12 -1.68
CA PHE A 133 -15.00 20.15 -1.99
C PHE A 133 -14.42 18.81 -2.47
N GLY A 134 -15.12 17.71 -2.14
CA GLY A 134 -14.82 16.37 -2.64
C GLY A 134 -13.69 15.64 -1.92
N THR A 135 -13.53 14.35 -2.20
CA THR A 135 -12.50 13.50 -1.59
C THR A 135 -11.47 13.09 -2.62
N SER A 136 -10.19 13.28 -2.33
CA SER A 136 -9.09 12.82 -3.19
C SER A 136 -7.98 12.17 -2.36
N SER A 137 -7.21 11.29 -3.00
CA SER A 137 -6.09 10.60 -2.37
C SER A 137 -4.80 10.76 -3.16
N ALA A 138 -3.68 10.87 -2.47
CA ALA A 138 -2.34 10.75 -3.02
C ALA A 138 -1.71 9.45 -2.51
N ILE A 139 -1.15 8.62 -3.40
CA ILE A 139 -0.61 7.30 -3.07
C ILE A 139 0.83 7.20 -3.55
N CYS A 140 1.69 6.68 -2.68
CA CYS A 140 3.04 6.25 -2.99
C CYS A 140 3.03 4.86 -3.66
N GLY A 141 2.40 4.76 -4.83
CA GLY A 141 2.12 3.50 -5.50
C GLY A 141 3.36 2.72 -5.95
N ASN A 142 4.46 3.41 -6.24
CA ASN A 142 5.71 2.78 -6.66
C ASN A 142 6.53 2.22 -5.48
N HIS A 143 6.26 2.62 -4.25
CA HIS A 143 7.02 2.20 -3.07
C HIS A 143 6.32 1.07 -2.33
N VAL A 144 6.19 -0.08 -2.99
CA VAL A 144 5.56 -1.26 -2.40
C VAL A 144 6.45 -1.86 -1.29
N MET A 145 6.01 -1.74 -0.05
CA MET A 145 6.64 -2.36 1.11
C MET A 145 6.37 -3.88 1.12
N ARG A 146 7.43 -4.72 1.15
CA ARG A 146 7.32 -6.19 1.04
C ARG A 146 7.55 -6.95 2.34
N THR A 147 8.51 -6.49 3.13
CA THR A 147 8.83 -7.06 4.45
C THR A 147 9.53 -6.03 5.33
N GLY A 148 9.78 -6.37 6.59
CA GLY A 148 10.58 -5.55 7.48
C GLY A 148 9.85 -4.34 8.06
N LYS A 149 10.62 -3.31 8.39
CA LYS A 149 10.14 -2.11 9.09
C LYS A 149 10.37 -0.88 8.22
N HIS A 150 9.31 -0.13 7.98
CA HIS A 150 9.30 1.06 7.14
C HIS A 150 8.85 2.26 7.92
N TRP A 151 9.55 3.39 7.74
CA TRP A 151 9.25 4.64 8.43
C TRP A 151 8.91 5.72 7.41
N ALA A 152 7.80 6.42 7.64
CA ALA A 152 7.42 7.62 6.92
C ALA A 152 7.20 8.78 7.89
N THR A 153 7.52 10.00 7.46
CA THR A 153 7.22 11.22 8.22
C THR A 153 6.31 12.10 7.38
N PHE A 154 5.17 12.46 7.96
CA PHE A 154 4.19 13.36 7.37
C PHE A 154 4.27 14.72 8.05
N ILE A 155 4.27 15.77 7.25
CA ILE A 155 4.25 17.16 7.71
C ILE A 155 2.96 17.79 7.20
N PHE A 156 2.09 18.19 8.12
CA PHE A 156 0.84 18.85 7.83
C PHE A 156 1.05 20.37 7.80
N GLY A 157 0.60 21.00 6.70
CA GLY A 157 0.52 22.47 6.60
C GLY A 157 -0.45 23.08 7.63
N ARG A 158 -0.31 24.38 7.89
CA ARG A 158 -1.10 25.09 8.92
C ARG A 158 -2.57 25.33 8.55
N GLU A 159 -2.98 25.04 7.31
CA GLU A 159 -4.35 25.31 6.87
C GLU A 159 -5.40 24.46 7.58
N VAL A 160 -6.58 25.04 7.75
CA VAL A 160 -7.60 24.65 8.73
C VAL A 160 -8.84 24.04 8.07
N SER A 161 -9.00 24.17 6.74
CA SER A 161 -10.13 23.59 6.02
C SER A 161 -9.82 22.16 5.55
N GLY A 162 -10.76 21.25 5.82
CA GLY A 162 -10.74 19.89 5.32
C GLY A 162 -10.30 18.80 6.29
N CYS A 163 -10.83 17.59 6.06
CA CYS A 163 -10.37 16.39 6.75
C CYS A 163 -9.05 15.93 6.11
N ARG A 164 -8.00 15.78 6.90
CA ARG A 164 -6.72 15.26 6.43
C ARG A 164 -6.43 13.95 7.14
N SER A 165 -6.01 12.95 6.38
CA SER A 165 -5.63 11.66 6.91
C SER A 165 -4.41 11.10 6.20
N VAL A 166 -3.66 10.29 6.92
CA VAL A 166 -2.48 9.58 6.40
C VAL A 166 -2.60 8.10 6.72
N GLY A 167 -2.04 7.23 5.90
CA GLY A 167 -2.21 5.80 6.15
C GLY A 167 -1.35 4.90 5.28
N VAL A 168 -1.69 3.62 5.35
CA VAL A 168 -1.18 2.56 4.47
C VAL A 168 -2.37 1.94 3.73
N ILE A 169 -2.16 1.63 2.46
CA ILE A 169 -3.13 0.91 1.63
C ILE A 169 -2.38 -0.15 0.85
N ARG A 170 -3.04 -1.29 0.59
CA ARG A 170 -2.45 -2.29 -0.29
C ARG A 170 -2.18 -1.69 -1.69
N PRO A 171 -1.27 -2.28 -2.49
CA PRO A 171 -0.95 -1.76 -3.82
C PRO A 171 -2.17 -1.61 -4.72
N LEU A 172 -2.27 -0.45 -5.38
CA LEU A 172 -3.32 -0.09 -6.34
C LEU A 172 -2.68 0.26 -7.70
N PRO A 173 -2.18 -0.72 -8.47
CA PRO A 173 -1.49 -0.43 -9.72
C PRO A 173 -2.45 0.18 -10.76
N GLY A 174 -2.06 1.31 -11.35
CA GLY A 174 -2.75 1.95 -12.48
C GLY A 174 -4.09 2.61 -12.14
N TRP A 175 -4.37 2.90 -10.86
CA TRP A 175 -5.62 3.54 -10.45
C TRP A 175 -5.73 5.00 -10.89
N ASP A 176 -4.60 5.68 -11.01
CA ASP A 176 -4.45 7.04 -11.53
C ASP A 176 -4.98 7.18 -12.97
N GLN A 177 -4.90 6.11 -13.77
CA GLN A 177 -5.35 6.10 -15.16
C GLN A 177 -6.89 6.14 -15.29
N ARG A 178 -7.62 5.86 -14.21
CA ARG A 178 -9.09 5.82 -14.21
C ARG A 178 -9.75 7.20 -14.22
N ARG A 179 -8.98 8.27 -14.04
CA ARG A 179 -9.45 9.68 -14.07
C ARG A 179 -10.69 9.92 -13.19
N LEU A 180 -10.67 9.34 -11.99
CA LEU A 180 -11.77 9.45 -11.03
C LEU A 180 -12.00 10.91 -10.65
N GLU A 181 -13.26 11.31 -10.54
CA GLU A 181 -13.61 12.66 -10.07
C GLU A 181 -13.34 12.81 -8.57
N GLN A 182 -13.68 11.77 -7.80
CA GLN A 182 -13.43 11.67 -6.37
C GLN A 182 -12.97 10.25 -6.05
N PHE A 183 -12.11 10.11 -5.06
CA PHE A 183 -11.66 8.82 -4.57
C PHE A 183 -11.41 8.85 -3.07
N HIS A 184 -12.02 7.89 -2.39
CA HIS A 184 -11.72 7.52 -1.01
C HIS A 184 -11.92 5.99 -0.91
N PRO A 185 -10.95 5.21 -0.38
CA PRO A 185 -11.10 3.76 -0.26
C PRO A 185 -12.18 3.28 0.72
N ALA A 186 -12.78 4.17 1.50
CA ALA A 186 -13.95 3.92 2.35
C ALA A 186 -15.26 3.94 1.55
N ASN A 187 -15.27 4.55 0.35
CA ASN A 187 -16.48 4.68 -0.45
C ASN A 187 -16.90 3.31 -1.01
N PRO A 188 -18.11 2.81 -0.68
CA PRO A 188 -18.58 1.49 -1.11
C PRO A 188 -18.61 1.27 -2.62
N ILE A 189 -18.72 2.34 -3.40
CA ILE A 189 -18.74 2.28 -4.87
C ILE A 189 -17.45 1.66 -5.41
N PHE A 190 -16.32 1.82 -4.73
CA PHE A 190 -15.04 1.28 -5.18
C PHE A 190 -14.72 -0.11 -4.61
N TRP A 191 -15.50 -0.64 -3.65
CA TRP A 191 -15.11 -1.86 -2.93
C TRP A 191 -15.00 -3.09 -3.82
N GLU A 192 -15.87 -3.25 -4.81
CA GLU A 192 -15.76 -4.37 -5.75
C GLU A 192 -14.47 -4.31 -6.55
N ASP A 193 -14.18 -3.14 -7.14
CA ASP A 193 -12.97 -2.89 -7.92
C ASP A 193 -11.73 -3.06 -7.06
N LEU A 194 -11.73 -2.46 -5.87
CA LEU A 194 -10.65 -2.57 -4.90
C LEU A 194 -10.45 -4.05 -4.48
N ARG A 195 -11.49 -4.84 -4.24
CA ARG A 195 -11.30 -6.26 -3.93
C ARG A 195 -10.70 -7.05 -5.09
N ARG A 196 -11.00 -6.70 -6.35
CA ARG A 196 -10.42 -7.39 -7.53
C ARG A 196 -8.91 -7.19 -7.67
N GLU A 197 -8.37 -6.10 -7.14
CA GLU A 197 -6.91 -5.85 -7.13
C GLU A 197 -6.19 -6.68 -6.06
N ARG A 198 -6.90 -7.43 -5.21
CA ARG A 198 -6.28 -8.33 -4.24
C ARG A 198 -5.54 -9.44 -4.98
N THR A 199 -4.23 -9.52 -4.78
CA THR A 199 -3.41 -10.61 -5.32
C THR A 199 -3.29 -11.75 -4.30
N SER A 200 -2.92 -12.94 -4.76
CA SER A 200 -2.59 -14.06 -3.88
C SER A 200 -1.37 -13.78 -2.96
N ARG A 201 -0.58 -12.74 -3.26
CA ARG A 201 0.54 -12.28 -2.43
C ARG A 201 0.08 -11.47 -1.21
N TRP A 202 -1.17 -11.00 -1.17
CA TRP A 202 -1.69 -10.21 -0.04
C TRP A 202 -2.12 -11.12 1.11
N GLU A 203 -1.42 -11.01 2.23
CA GLU A 203 -1.72 -11.72 3.47
C GLU A 203 -2.47 -10.81 4.46
N GLY A 204 -3.57 -11.33 5.03
CA GLY A 204 -4.43 -10.61 5.98
C GLY A 204 -5.70 -10.03 5.37
N ASP A 205 -6.55 -9.50 6.26
CA ASP A 205 -7.91 -9.08 5.91
C ASP A 205 -8.06 -7.56 5.85
N VAL A 206 -7.18 -6.80 6.50
CA VAL A 206 -7.19 -5.34 6.40
C VAL A 206 -6.60 -4.92 5.07
N HIS A 207 -7.25 -4.01 4.35
CA HIS A 207 -6.82 -3.54 3.03
C HIS A 207 -6.33 -2.10 3.01
N PHE A 208 -6.83 -1.27 3.93
CA PHE A 208 -6.25 0.02 4.22
C PHE A 208 -6.41 0.34 5.71
N CYS A 209 -5.53 1.19 6.21
CA CYS A 209 -5.61 1.79 7.52
C CYS A 209 -5.19 3.24 7.43
N GLN A 210 -6.05 4.14 7.93
CA GLN A 210 -5.81 5.57 7.91
C GLN A 210 -5.97 6.18 9.31
N LEU A 211 -5.15 7.19 9.58
CA LEU A 211 -5.20 8.01 10.76
C LEU A 211 -5.55 9.43 10.34
N TYR A 212 -6.68 9.93 10.83
CA TYR A 212 -7.05 11.33 10.69
C TYR A 212 -6.17 12.21 11.57
N HIS A 213 -5.99 13.45 11.14
CA HIS A 213 -5.38 14.51 11.94
C HIS A 213 -6.15 14.81 13.24
N THR A 214 -7.35 14.26 13.43
CA THR A 214 -8.09 14.28 14.71
C THR A 214 -7.61 13.22 15.70
N GLY A 215 -6.72 12.31 15.28
CA GLY A 215 -6.30 11.14 16.04
C GLY A 215 -7.22 9.94 15.88
N ILE A 216 -8.29 10.04 15.08
CA ILE A 216 -9.18 8.89 14.85
C ILE A 216 -8.55 7.97 13.81
N CYS A 217 -8.48 6.68 14.10
CA CYS A 217 -7.99 5.67 13.17
C CYS A 217 -9.15 4.83 12.62
N TRP A 218 -9.14 4.62 11.30
CA TRP A 218 -10.08 3.77 10.59
C TRP A 218 -9.32 2.73 9.78
N TYR A 219 -9.91 1.56 9.66
CA TYR A 219 -9.42 0.50 8.79
C TYR A 219 -10.61 -0.25 8.19
N SER A 220 -10.35 -0.93 7.07
CA SER A 220 -11.39 -1.69 6.37
C SER A 220 -10.82 -2.93 5.72
N ASN A 221 -11.61 -4.01 5.74
CA ASN A 221 -11.46 -5.15 4.85
C ASN A 221 -12.38 -5.05 3.63
N TRP A 222 -13.07 -3.92 3.45
CA TRP A 222 -14.12 -3.71 2.45
C TRP A 222 -15.25 -4.75 2.51
N GLU A 223 -15.46 -5.41 3.65
CA GLU A 223 -16.60 -6.30 3.90
C GLU A 223 -17.45 -5.70 5.02
N GLY A 224 -18.57 -5.08 4.63
CA GLY A 224 -19.44 -4.37 5.58
C GLY A 224 -18.93 -2.96 5.87
N THR A 225 -19.21 -2.43 7.05
CA THR A 225 -18.87 -1.03 7.38
C THR A 225 -17.42 -0.90 7.84
N ASP A 226 -16.80 0.23 7.51
CA ASP A 226 -15.48 0.58 8.03
C ASP A 226 -15.44 0.52 9.56
N ARG A 227 -14.29 0.11 10.07
CA ARG A 227 -14.09 -0.12 11.51
C ARG A 227 -13.22 0.98 12.08
N ARG A 228 -13.71 1.60 13.15
CA ARG A 228 -12.92 2.52 13.97
C ARG A 228 -12.00 1.69 14.87
N SER A 229 -10.71 2.03 14.90
CA SER A 229 -9.75 1.41 15.81
C SER A 229 -9.59 2.25 17.08
N ASP A 230 -9.77 1.61 18.24
CA ASP A 230 -9.42 2.17 19.54
C ASP A 230 -7.93 1.89 19.82
N TRP A 231 -7.06 2.73 19.27
CA TRP A 231 -5.62 2.55 19.37
C TRP A 231 -5.04 3.15 20.65
N GLU A 232 -3.98 2.50 21.15
CA GLU A 232 -3.31 2.90 22.40
C GLU A 232 -2.61 4.24 22.19
N GLY A 233 -3.13 5.31 22.80
CA GLY A 233 -2.53 6.65 22.68
C GLY A 233 -3.46 7.73 22.18
N VAL A 234 -4.67 7.38 21.73
CA VAL A 234 -5.68 8.34 21.23
C VAL A 234 -5.93 9.50 22.20
N ASN A 235 -5.92 9.24 23.51
CA ASN A 235 -6.11 10.27 24.55
C ASN A 235 -4.94 11.26 24.67
N ASN A 236 -3.74 10.87 24.22
CA ASN A 236 -2.52 11.67 24.29
C ASN A 236 -2.17 12.33 22.95
N TYR A 237 -2.94 12.06 21.90
CA TYR A 237 -2.75 12.61 20.56
C TYR A 237 -3.00 14.11 20.56
N ASP A 238 -2.03 14.90 20.10
CA ASP A 238 -2.14 16.35 20.01
C ASP A 238 -2.30 16.78 18.55
N LYS A 239 -3.53 17.12 18.17
CA LYS A 239 -3.87 17.65 16.83
C LYS A 239 -3.22 18.99 16.49
N ARG A 240 -2.47 19.62 17.40
CA ARG A 240 -1.69 20.85 17.11
C ARG A 240 -0.30 20.54 16.61
N ILE A 241 0.15 19.29 16.75
CA ILE A 241 1.45 18.84 16.26
C ILE A 241 1.32 18.50 14.77
N GLY A 242 1.86 19.37 13.91
CA GLY A 242 1.84 19.19 12.46
C GLY A 242 2.85 18.18 11.92
N THR A 243 3.54 17.40 12.76
CA THR A 243 4.49 16.38 12.31
C THR A 243 4.15 15.03 12.91
N LEU A 244 3.99 14.03 12.04
CA LEU A 244 3.58 12.69 12.41
C LEU A 244 4.53 11.67 11.78
N GLY A 245 5.17 10.86 12.62
CA GLY A 245 5.91 9.69 12.19
C GLY A 245 5.02 8.47 12.16
N MET A 246 5.18 7.61 11.16
CA MET A 246 4.48 6.35 11.03
C MET A 246 5.48 5.23 10.77
N LEU A 247 5.42 4.17 11.59
CA LEU A 247 6.23 2.97 11.45
C LEU A 247 5.34 1.79 11.08
N HIS A 248 5.51 1.25 9.89
CA HIS A 248 4.87 0.01 9.48
C HIS A 248 5.84 -1.16 9.62
N ASP A 249 5.49 -2.12 10.49
CA ASP A 249 6.25 -3.35 10.72
C ASP A 249 5.46 -4.51 10.11
N LEU A 250 5.84 -4.89 8.88
CA LEU A 250 5.20 -5.94 8.11
C LEU A 250 5.40 -7.33 8.75
N ASN A 251 6.52 -7.54 9.41
CA ASN A 251 6.84 -8.82 10.07
C ASN A 251 5.87 -9.12 11.21
N SER A 252 5.39 -8.09 11.91
CA SER A 252 4.44 -8.21 13.02
C SER A 252 3.01 -7.78 12.66
N GLY A 253 2.76 -7.32 11.44
CA GLY A 253 1.45 -6.79 11.04
C GLY A 253 1.04 -5.55 11.85
N ARG A 254 2.01 -4.71 12.25
CA ARG A 254 1.77 -3.58 13.16
C ARG A 254 1.97 -2.24 12.45
N LEU A 255 1.10 -1.30 12.73
CA LEU A 255 1.27 0.11 12.37
C LEU A 255 1.42 0.93 13.65
N SER A 256 2.50 1.68 13.77
CA SER A 256 2.75 2.53 14.94
C SER A 256 2.86 3.99 14.55
N VAL A 257 2.37 4.87 15.42
CA VAL A 257 2.30 6.30 15.18
C VAL A 257 3.15 7.00 16.23
N TYR A 258 3.83 8.07 15.83
CA TYR A 258 4.73 8.85 16.69
C TYR A 258 4.51 10.34 16.45
N GLN A 259 4.45 11.14 17.50
CA GLN A 259 4.34 12.60 17.44
C GLN A 259 5.49 13.20 18.24
N LYS A 260 6.24 14.09 17.60
CA LYS A 260 7.30 14.85 18.27
C LYS A 260 6.65 16.03 18.99
N ARG A 261 6.77 16.10 20.32
CA ARG A 261 6.35 17.27 21.09
C ARG A 261 7.40 18.36 20.99
N THR A 262 7.13 19.42 20.25
CA THR A 262 7.93 20.63 20.30
C THR A 262 7.42 21.50 21.45
N LYS A 263 8.00 21.35 22.64
CA LYS A 263 7.90 22.40 23.67
C LYS A 263 9.19 23.19 23.66
N SER A 264 9.04 24.51 23.60
CA SER A 264 10.07 25.53 23.82
C SER A 264 11.23 25.03 24.70
N GLY A 265 12.38 24.75 24.07
CA GLY A 265 13.67 24.56 24.73
C GLY A 265 14.08 23.14 25.14
N HIS A 266 13.19 22.15 25.20
CA HIS A 266 13.56 20.77 25.55
C HIS A 266 12.78 19.75 24.71
N SER A 267 13.48 19.00 23.86
CA SER A 267 12.91 17.91 23.09
C SER A 267 12.68 16.70 24.00
N GLU A 268 11.48 16.56 24.55
CA GLU A 268 11.02 15.26 25.07
C GLU A 268 10.81 14.30 23.88
N GLY A 269 11.25 13.05 24.04
CA GLY A 269 11.37 12.06 22.98
C GLY A 269 10.07 11.70 22.24
N LEU A 270 10.22 10.95 21.14
CA LEU A 270 9.11 10.42 20.35
C LEU A 270 8.31 9.41 21.18
N ALA A 271 7.10 9.76 21.60
CA ALA A 271 6.17 8.79 22.17
C ALA A 271 5.56 7.98 21.01
N GLY A 272 5.63 6.64 21.13
CA GLY A 272 5.12 5.70 20.13
C GLY A 272 3.84 5.04 20.58
N TRP A 273 2.91 4.88 19.65
CA TRP A 273 1.56 4.37 19.86
C TRP A 273 1.21 3.32 18.81
N ARG A 274 0.29 2.39 19.12
CA ARG A 274 0.14 1.15 18.33
C ARG A 274 -1.28 0.97 17.81
N VAL A 275 -1.36 0.67 16.51
CA VAL A 275 -2.52 0.11 15.82
C VAL A 275 -2.18 -1.34 15.44
N LEU A 276 -2.97 -2.30 15.92
CA LEU A 276 -2.85 -3.70 15.51
C LEU A 276 -3.68 -3.89 14.24
N LEU A 277 -3.03 -4.15 13.10
CA LEU A 277 -3.73 -4.45 11.84
C LEU A 277 -4.16 -5.92 11.75
N GLN A 278 -3.78 -6.73 12.73
CA GLN A 278 -4.26 -8.10 12.91
C GLN A 278 -4.99 -8.21 14.26
N GLU A 279 -6.32 -8.35 14.22
CA GLU A 279 -7.10 -8.74 15.38
C GLU A 279 -7.68 -10.16 15.24
N LYS A 280 -7.26 -11.02 16.19
CA LYS A 280 -8.01 -12.13 16.80
C LYS A 280 -8.55 -13.25 15.90
N GLN A 281 -7.68 -14.17 15.50
CA GLN A 281 -8.07 -15.59 15.25
C GLN A 281 -7.52 -16.56 16.31
N GLN A 282 -6.58 -16.14 17.15
CA GLN A 282 -5.96 -17.03 18.16
C GLN A 282 -6.72 -17.12 19.50
N GLN A 283 -7.56 -16.14 19.85
CA GLN A 283 -8.35 -16.22 21.10
C GLN A 283 -9.57 -17.15 21.00
N GLU A 284 -10.19 -17.31 19.82
CA GLU A 284 -11.34 -18.21 19.66
C GLU A 284 -10.94 -19.69 19.57
N LYS A 285 -9.76 -20.01 19.02
CA LYS A 285 -9.23 -21.39 19.02
C LYS A 285 -8.85 -21.89 20.42
N GLN A 286 -8.49 -21.01 21.35
CA GLN A 286 -8.20 -21.41 22.74
C GLN A 286 -9.47 -21.59 23.59
N GLN A 287 -10.61 -21.01 23.20
CA GLN A 287 -11.90 -21.22 23.88
C GLN A 287 -12.70 -22.40 23.32
N GLN A 288 -12.40 -22.89 22.12
CA GLN A 288 -12.99 -24.12 21.56
C GLN A 288 -12.22 -25.41 21.87
N ALA A 289 -11.06 -25.32 22.53
CA ALA A 289 -10.24 -26.48 22.90
C ALA A 289 -10.30 -26.78 24.41
N VAL A 290 -11.50 -27.01 24.95
CA VAL A 290 -11.66 -27.79 26.20
C VAL A 290 -12.44 -29.05 25.84
N PRO A 291 -11.80 -30.24 25.72
CA PRO A 291 -12.53 -31.45 25.39
C PRO A 291 -13.30 -31.96 26.61
N ALA A 292 -14.60 -32.17 26.42
CA ALA A 292 -15.42 -32.97 27.31
C ALA A 292 -14.86 -34.41 27.37
N ARG A 293 -14.26 -34.79 28.50
CA ARG A 293 -14.04 -36.20 28.86
C ARG A 293 -15.13 -36.62 29.83
N GLY A 294 -15.99 -37.53 29.37
CA GLY A 294 -16.99 -38.21 30.19
C GLY A 294 -16.43 -39.41 30.97
N ARG A 295 -17.34 -39.95 31.81
CA ARG A 295 -17.28 -41.05 32.80
C ARG A 295 -17.03 -40.56 34.23
N GLY A 296 -17.87 -40.80 35.24
CA GLY A 296 -19.13 -41.53 35.36
C GLY A 296 -19.39 -41.84 36.85
N LEU A 297 -20.66 -42.09 37.18
CA LEU A 297 -21.21 -42.78 38.38
C LEU A 297 -21.71 -41.98 39.59
N LYS A 298 -23.03 -42.16 39.77
CA LYS A 298 -23.82 -42.44 41.00
C LYS A 298 -24.18 -41.28 41.94
N GLY A 299 -25.50 -41.08 42.10
CA GLY A 299 -26.06 -40.71 43.40
C GLY A 299 -27.28 -39.79 43.37
N LYS A 300 -28.47 -40.42 43.37
CA LYS A 300 -29.73 -40.11 44.08
C LYS A 300 -30.15 -38.65 44.40
N ASN A 301 -31.47 -38.48 44.31
CA ASN A 301 -32.37 -37.46 44.88
C ASN A 301 -32.53 -36.15 44.07
N LEU A 302 -33.64 -35.41 44.09
CA LEU A 302 -35.08 -35.59 44.28
C LEU A 302 -35.60 -34.12 44.25
N VAL A 303 -36.59 -33.83 43.39
CA VAL A 303 -37.60 -32.75 43.53
C VAL A 303 -37.25 -31.27 43.21
N ALA A 304 -38.29 -30.64 42.62
CA ALA A 304 -38.67 -29.22 42.49
C ALA A 304 -38.05 -28.42 41.32
N MET A 305 -38.79 -28.11 40.25
CA MET A 305 -39.91 -27.16 40.13
C MET A 305 -39.47 -25.69 40.16
N ARG A 306 -39.37 -25.04 38.99
CA ARG A 306 -40.22 -23.91 38.60
C ARG A 306 -39.83 -23.33 37.24
N ALA A 307 -40.78 -23.45 36.31
CA ALA A 307 -40.94 -22.50 35.23
C ALA A 307 -41.38 -21.14 35.81
N ARG A 308 -40.77 -20.04 35.35
CA ARG A 308 -41.46 -18.74 35.27
C ARG A 308 -41.08 -18.02 33.99
N LYS A 309 -42.04 -18.09 33.08
CA LYS A 309 -42.34 -17.12 32.02
C LYS A 309 -42.62 -15.76 32.66
N ALA A 310 -41.99 -14.70 32.16
CA ALA A 310 -42.50 -13.35 32.29
C ALA A 310 -42.14 -12.60 31.00
N ALA A 311 -43.16 -12.41 30.16
CA ALA A 311 -43.19 -11.43 29.10
C ALA A 311 -43.82 -10.15 29.68
N ALA A 312 -43.13 -9.03 29.52
CA ALA A 312 -43.61 -7.66 29.48
C ALA A 312 -42.42 -6.87 28.91
N GLY A 313 -42.48 -6.19 27.77
CA GLY A 313 -43.57 -5.38 27.27
C GLY A 313 -43.23 -3.92 27.54
N GLY A 314 -42.73 -3.21 26.53
CA GLY A 314 -42.88 -1.76 26.45
C GLY A 314 -41.61 -0.95 26.21
N ARG A 315 -41.69 -0.16 25.11
CA ARG A 315 -41.03 1.13 24.86
C ARG A 315 -39.53 1.01 24.55
N GLY A 316 -39.06 1.27 23.34
CA GLY A 316 -39.43 2.41 22.49
C GLY A 316 -38.34 3.45 22.65
N ASP A 317 -37.21 3.23 21.99
CA ASP A 317 -36.23 4.27 21.68
C ASP A 317 -35.67 3.97 20.29
N LYS A 318 -36.39 4.48 19.28
CA LYS A 318 -35.79 4.78 17.99
C LYS A 318 -34.88 5.98 18.23
N GLN A 319 -33.62 5.73 18.58
CA GLN A 319 -32.59 6.75 18.44
C GLN A 319 -32.37 6.93 16.93
N ALA A 320 -33.14 7.84 16.34
CA ALA A 320 -32.86 8.40 15.03
C ALA A 320 -31.41 8.90 15.09
N ARG A 321 -30.54 8.21 14.36
CA ARG A 321 -29.18 8.67 14.11
C ARG A 321 -29.35 9.98 13.34
N LYS A 322 -29.10 11.09 14.03
CA LYS A 322 -28.87 12.38 13.40
C LYS A 322 -27.77 12.13 12.37
N GLU A 323 -28.16 12.18 11.10
CA GLU A 323 -27.25 12.60 10.04
C GLU A 323 -26.85 14.03 10.43
N ASP A 324 -25.78 14.14 11.21
CA ASP A 324 -25.06 15.40 11.30
C ASP A 324 -24.51 15.61 9.89
N GLY A 325 -25.18 16.48 9.14
CA GLY A 325 -24.75 16.95 7.85
C GLY A 325 -23.37 17.58 8.00
N SER A 326 -22.34 16.77 7.77
CA SER A 326 -21.03 17.26 7.39
C SER A 326 -21.21 17.87 6.01
N GLY A 327 -21.41 19.19 5.95
CA GLY A 327 -21.26 19.92 4.70
C GLY A 327 -19.95 19.50 4.06
N ASN A 328 -19.97 19.25 2.75
CA ASN A 328 -18.83 18.81 1.94
C ASN A 328 -17.59 19.66 2.25
N GLN A 329 -16.77 19.22 3.19
CA GLN A 329 -15.42 19.71 3.41
C GLN A 329 -14.50 18.76 2.68
N GLY A 330 -13.59 19.31 1.89
CA GLY A 330 -12.64 18.55 1.10
C GLY A 330 -11.83 17.59 1.98
N GLU A 331 -11.60 16.38 1.49
CA GLU A 331 -10.75 15.40 2.16
C GLU A 331 -9.52 15.10 1.31
N LEU A 332 -8.34 15.35 1.87
CA LEU A 332 -7.06 14.95 1.30
C LEU A 332 -6.50 13.78 2.11
N ILE A 333 -6.33 12.66 1.43
CA ILE A 333 -5.85 11.42 2.04
C ILE A 333 -4.50 11.06 1.43
N VAL A 334 -3.54 10.68 2.26
CA VAL A 334 -2.19 10.37 1.80
C VAL A 334 -1.80 8.97 2.24
N TYR A 335 -1.50 8.09 1.30
CA TYR A 335 -1.07 6.73 1.59
C TYR A 335 0.39 6.50 1.18
N VAL A 336 1.11 5.79 2.03
CA VAL A 336 2.45 5.24 1.74
C VAL A 336 2.36 3.74 1.57
#